data_AF-A0A258CEC2-F1
#
_entry.id   AF-A0A258CEC2-F1
#
_cell.length_a   1.000
_cell.length_b   1.000
_cell.length_c   1.000
_cell.angle_alpha   90.00
_cell.angle_beta   90.00
_cell.angle_gamma   90.00
#
_symmetry.space_group_name_H-M   'P 1'
#
loop_
_entity.id
_entity.type
_entity.pdbx_description
1 polymer ?
#
loop_
_entity_poly.entity_id
_entity_poly.type
_entity_poly.pdbx_seq_one_letter_code
_entity_poly.pdbx_strand_id
1 'polypeptide(L)'
;MVVSLLAGGGYAAWHEMHSSKLQALWLSRYADNLDYQLKPGASPSILFPEAGPFDRRLGYAQLPGFLERLTASGFAIEQQVRFSPALQRYVSRGFFVPYPEKFQAGLSIDDCRGEPLYANRYPHQYYETFDDVPPVVAMSLLFIEDRGLLDAERPRANPAVDWPRFTRAAITQVERQLGLPVQAAGGSTLATQVEKYRHSPEGRTGSAEEKLRQMVSASVRAYSRGQLTMDARQHIVRDYLNSVPLSAAFGHGEVHGIADGLRLWFGADFAEINRLLDSRRNAGTSLDAQGLALRQVLSLLIAQRRPSYYLLSGRDALAELTDSHLRVLASGGVIDTQLRDAALQQQVVFRDLRREPGIREVAANKGISAARMRLSNLLGVSLYELDRLDLTATTPLHGELQSQVSTYLERLAEPEFAGEAGLFGERMLS
;
A
#
# COMPACT_ATOMS: atom_id res chain seq x y z
N MET A 1 -31.17 -21.94 37.25
CA MET A 1 -30.25 -22.64 36.34
C MET A 1 -30.09 -21.92 34.99
N VAL A 2 -31.19 -21.61 34.27
CA VAL A 2 -31.13 -20.87 32.97
C VAL A 2 -30.54 -19.46 33.10
N VAL A 3 -30.93 -18.69 34.12
CA VAL A 3 -30.40 -17.32 34.35
C VAL A 3 -28.90 -17.34 34.66
N SER A 4 -28.43 -18.32 35.45
CA SER A 4 -26.99 -18.47 35.77
C SER A 4 -26.17 -18.91 34.57
N LEU A 5 -26.74 -19.74 33.67
CA LEU A 5 -26.10 -20.12 32.41
C LEU A 5 -26.01 -18.95 31.42
N LEU A 6 -27.08 -18.13 31.33
CA LEU A 6 -27.07 -16.90 30.52
C LEU A 6 -26.09 -15.86 31.06
N ALA A 7 -26.03 -15.67 32.38
CA ALA A 7 -25.08 -14.77 33.03
C ALA A 7 -23.62 -15.26 32.84
N GLY A 8 -23.37 -16.57 33.00
CA GLY A 8 -22.05 -17.16 32.78
C GLY A 8 -21.60 -17.08 31.31
N GLY A 9 -22.50 -17.36 30.37
CA GLY A 9 -22.24 -17.20 28.93
C GLY A 9 -21.99 -15.74 28.54
N GLY A 10 -22.76 -14.81 29.09
CA GLY A 10 -22.56 -13.37 28.90
C GLY A 10 -21.21 -12.87 29.44
N TYR A 11 -20.81 -13.33 30.62
CA TYR A 11 -19.50 -13.00 31.19
C TYR A 11 -18.35 -13.57 30.35
N ALA A 12 -18.46 -14.83 29.90
CA ALA A 12 -17.46 -15.45 29.04
C ALA A 12 -17.32 -14.72 27.70
N ALA A 13 -18.44 -14.33 27.08
CA ALA A 13 -18.43 -13.52 25.86
C ALA A 13 -17.79 -12.15 26.09
N TRP A 14 -18.17 -11.45 27.15
CA TRP A 14 -17.59 -10.16 27.51
C TRP A 14 -16.08 -10.25 27.78
N HIS A 15 -15.65 -11.28 28.50
CA HIS A 15 -14.25 -11.54 28.79
C HIS A 15 -13.44 -11.86 27.52
N GLU A 16 -14.01 -12.63 26.59
CA GLU A 16 -13.39 -12.88 25.28
C GLU A 16 -13.33 -11.63 24.40
N MET A 17 -14.35 -10.76 24.45
CA MET A 17 -14.34 -9.47 23.74
C MET A 17 -13.22 -8.54 24.23
N HIS A 18 -12.84 -8.62 25.52
CA HIS A 18 -11.78 -7.80 26.09
C HIS A 18 -10.38 -8.44 25.97
N SER A 19 -10.28 -9.76 26.15
CA SER A 19 -8.99 -10.46 26.23
C SER A 19 -8.56 -11.13 24.92
N SER A 20 -9.50 -11.41 24.01
CA SER A 20 -9.28 -12.15 22.75
C SER A 20 -8.50 -13.47 22.92
N LYS A 21 -8.59 -14.10 24.10
CA LYS A 21 -7.75 -15.25 24.47
C LYS A 21 -8.08 -16.48 23.62
N LEU A 22 -9.35 -16.77 23.42
CA LEU A 22 -9.80 -17.91 22.61
C LEU A 22 -9.53 -17.64 21.12
N GLN A 23 -9.87 -16.45 20.63
CA GLN A 23 -9.55 -16.04 19.26
C GLN A 23 -8.07 -16.22 18.97
N ALA A 24 -7.19 -15.67 19.82
CA ALA A 24 -5.76 -15.76 19.64
C ALA A 24 -5.27 -17.21 19.60
N LEU A 25 -5.74 -18.06 20.53
CA LEU A 25 -5.36 -19.46 20.58
C LEU A 25 -5.77 -20.23 19.32
N TRP A 26 -7.02 -20.07 18.88
CA TRP A 26 -7.55 -20.83 17.75
C TRP A 26 -7.03 -20.31 16.40
N LEU A 27 -6.98 -18.99 16.22
CA LEU A 27 -6.56 -18.38 14.96
C LEU A 27 -5.06 -18.54 14.72
N SER A 28 -4.22 -18.43 15.75
CA SER A 28 -2.77 -18.70 15.60
C SER A 28 -2.52 -20.15 15.17
N ARG A 29 -3.08 -21.12 15.89
CA ARG A 29 -2.99 -22.54 15.51
C ARG A 29 -3.55 -22.84 14.12
N TYR A 30 -4.62 -22.15 13.73
CA TYR A 30 -5.19 -22.30 12.40
C TYR A 30 -4.22 -21.75 11.34
N ALA A 31 -3.67 -20.56 11.56
CA ALA A 31 -2.74 -19.89 10.66
C ALA A 31 -1.41 -20.64 10.50
N ASP A 32 -0.91 -21.30 11.57
CA ASP A 32 0.31 -22.12 11.55
C ASP A 32 0.27 -23.25 10.50
N ASN A 33 -0.94 -23.69 10.12
CA ASN A 33 -1.12 -24.74 9.12
C ASN A 33 -1.27 -24.21 7.69
N LEU A 34 -1.32 -22.89 7.49
CA LEU A 34 -1.54 -22.25 6.18
C LEU A 34 -0.21 -22.03 5.45
N ASP A 35 0.50 -23.13 5.17
CA ASP A 35 1.85 -23.11 4.58
C ASP A 35 1.84 -23.18 3.04
N TYR A 36 2.94 -22.75 2.42
CA TYR A 36 3.22 -22.81 0.99
C TYR A 36 4.72 -22.99 0.72
N GLN A 37 5.07 -23.72 -0.34
CA GLN A 37 6.48 -24.01 -0.65
C GLN A 37 6.76 -23.93 -2.14
N LEU A 38 7.91 -23.37 -2.52
CA LEU A 38 8.40 -23.41 -3.90
C LEU A 38 8.84 -24.84 -4.24
N LYS A 39 8.35 -25.38 -5.35
CA LYS A 39 8.69 -26.72 -5.82
C LYS A 39 8.98 -26.71 -7.32
N PRO A 40 9.76 -27.68 -7.85
CA PRO A 40 9.96 -27.84 -9.28
C PRO A 40 8.65 -28.06 -10.06
N GLY A 41 8.61 -27.52 -11.27
CA GLY A 41 7.53 -27.62 -12.24
C GLY A 41 6.31 -26.74 -11.94
N ALA A 42 5.34 -26.78 -12.85
CA ALA A 42 4.02 -26.21 -12.66
C ALA A 42 3.34 -26.80 -11.41
N SER A 43 2.62 -25.94 -10.69
CA SER A 43 1.93 -26.27 -9.46
C SER A 43 0.54 -26.81 -9.74
N PRO A 44 0.21 -28.05 -9.31
CA PRO A 44 -1.16 -28.56 -9.37
C PRO A 44 -2.04 -28.02 -8.23
N SER A 45 -1.46 -27.23 -7.31
CA SER A 45 -2.10 -26.83 -6.06
C SER A 45 -1.77 -25.38 -5.72
N ILE A 46 -2.25 -24.47 -6.57
CA ILE A 46 -2.18 -23.03 -6.38
C ILE A 46 -3.49 -22.40 -6.83
N LEU A 47 -3.91 -21.33 -6.16
CA LEU A 47 -5.03 -20.49 -6.55
C LEU A 47 -4.53 -19.05 -6.60
N PHE A 48 -4.76 -18.39 -7.72
CA PHE A 48 -4.39 -17.00 -7.94
C PHE A 48 -5.55 -16.07 -7.55
N PRO A 49 -5.28 -14.87 -7.04
CA PRO A 49 -6.33 -13.88 -6.80
C PRO A 49 -7.03 -13.53 -8.13
N GLU A 50 -8.33 -13.24 -8.09
CA GLU A 50 -9.10 -12.89 -9.30
C GLU A 50 -9.22 -11.36 -9.49
N ALA A 51 -9.13 -10.61 -8.39
CA ALA A 51 -9.33 -9.17 -8.35
C ALA A 51 -8.53 -8.56 -7.19
N GLY A 52 -8.66 -7.24 -7.02
CA GLY A 52 -7.93 -6.49 -6.01
C GLY A 52 -7.02 -5.44 -6.66
N PRO A 53 -7.05 -4.16 -6.22
CA PRO A 53 -6.14 -3.13 -6.74
C PRO A 53 -4.67 -3.51 -6.58
N PHE A 54 -4.29 -4.07 -5.42
CA PHE A 54 -2.92 -4.49 -5.18
C PHE A 54 -2.55 -5.71 -6.00
N ASP A 55 -3.42 -6.74 -6.02
CA ASP A 55 -3.19 -7.97 -6.78
C ASP A 55 -3.07 -7.72 -8.29
N ARG A 56 -3.86 -6.80 -8.85
CA ARG A 56 -3.76 -6.39 -10.26
C ARG A 56 -2.52 -5.58 -10.54
N ARG A 57 -2.15 -4.65 -9.63
CA ARG A 57 -0.99 -3.79 -9.82
C ARG A 57 0.31 -4.60 -9.80
N LEU A 58 0.42 -5.58 -8.90
CA LEU A 58 1.60 -6.45 -8.81
C LEU A 58 1.61 -7.59 -9.84
N GLY A 59 0.53 -7.78 -10.61
CA GLY A 59 0.45 -8.83 -11.62
C GLY A 59 -0.09 -10.17 -11.11
N TYR A 60 -0.41 -10.29 -9.83
CA TYR A 60 -0.86 -11.54 -9.22
C TYR A 60 -2.21 -12.00 -9.79
N ALA A 61 -3.12 -11.04 -10.06
CA ALA A 61 -4.41 -11.36 -10.64
C ALA A 61 -4.34 -11.70 -12.14
N GLN A 62 -3.33 -11.19 -12.86
CA GLN A 62 -3.09 -11.50 -14.27
C GLN A 62 -2.20 -12.73 -14.48
N LEU A 63 -1.63 -13.29 -13.41
CA LEU A 63 -0.60 -14.33 -13.48
C LEU A 63 -1.03 -15.56 -14.31
N PRO A 64 -2.27 -16.08 -14.23
CA PRO A 64 -2.71 -17.15 -15.13
C PRO A 64 -2.54 -16.81 -16.62
N GLY A 65 -2.95 -15.59 -17.02
CA GLY A 65 -2.81 -15.13 -18.40
C GLY A 65 -1.36 -14.89 -18.80
N PHE A 66 -0.52 -14.42 -17.89
CA PHE A 66 0.93 -14.31 -18.14
C PHE A 66 1.56 -15.67 -18.38
N LEU A 67 1.24 -16.67 -17.57
CA LEU A 67 1.76 -18.03 -17.72
C LEU A 67 1.34 -18.67 -19.04
N GLU A 68 0.08 -18.49 -19.45
CA GLU A 68 -0.43 -18.97 -20.74
C GLU A 68 0.36 -18.36 -21.91
N ARG A 69 0.52 -17.03 -21.93
CA ARG A 69 1.24 -16.31 -22.99
C ARG A 69 2.72 -16.64 -23.06
N LEU A 70 3.37 -16.76 -21.90
CA LEU A 70 4.78 -17.16 -21.82
C LEU A 70 4.95 -18.59 -22.33
N THR A 71 4.08 -19.52 -21.94
CA THR A 71 4.12 -20.90 -22.44
C THR A 71 3.91 -20.96 -23.95
N ALA A 72 2.95 -20.21 -24.48
CA ALA A 72 2.72 -20.09 -25.92
C ALA A 72 3.92 -19.47 -26.67
N SER A 73 4.75 -18.69 -25.98
CA SER A 73 5.97 -18.08 -26.50
C SER A 73 7.22 -18.97 -26.31
N GLY A 74 7.05 -20.22 -25.85
CA GLY A 74 8.14 -21.20 -25.70
C GLY A 74 8.85 -21.18 -24.35
N PHE A 75 8.35 -20.45 -23.35
CA PHE A 75 8.88 -20.51 -21.99
C PHE A 75 8.33 -21.73 -21.22
N ALA A 76 9.07 -22.22 -20.24
CA ALA A 76 8.67 -23.33 -19.38
C ALA A 76 8.59 -22.88 -17.91
N ILE A 77 7.67 -23.48 -17.15
CA ILE A 77 7.57 -23.27 -15.71
C ILE A 77 8.56 -24.20 -15.00
N GLU A 78 9.72 -23.68 -14.62
CA GLU A 78 10.74 -24.45 -13.91
C GLU A 78 10.38 -24.71 -12.45
N GLN A 79 9.78 -23.73 -11.79
CA GLN A 79 9.37 -23.82 -10.38
C GLN A 79 8.11 -23.01 -10.13
N GLN A 80 7.26 -23.49 -9.23
CA GLN A 80 6.06 -22.80 -8.81
C GLN A 80 5.67 -23.15 -7.37
N VAL A 81 5.04 -22.19 -6.68
CA VAL A 81 4.57 -22.38 -5.30
C VAL A 81 3.44 -23.41 -5.25
N ARG A 82 3.51 -24.32 -4.28
CA ARG A 82 2.46 -25.28 -3.95
C ARG A 82 1.91 -24.96 -2.57
N PHE A 83 0.59 -24.78 -2.49
CA PHE A 83 -0.12 -24.58 -1.23
C PHE A 83 -0.27 -25.89 -0.48
N SER A 84 -0.17 -25.82 0.85
CA SER A 84 -0.58 -26.92 1.72
C SER A 84 -2.09 -27.21 1.54
N PRO A 85 -2.57 -28.44 1.84
CA PRO A 85 -4.00 -28.75 1.76
C PRO A 85 -4.88 -27.83 2.63
N ALA A 86 -4.35 -27.35 3.76
CA ALA A 86 -5.05 -26.42 4.63
C ALA A 86 -5.18 -25.03 3.98
N LEU A 87 -4.09 -24.51 3.39
CA LEU A 87 -4.13 -23.25 2.65
C LEU A 87 -5.03 -23.33 1.42
N GLN A 88 -5.00 -24.45 0.69
CA GLN A 88 -5.85 -24.65 -0.48
C GLN A 88 -7.35 -24.60 -0.11
N ARG A 89 -7.76 -25.25 0.99
CA ARG A 89 -9.14 -25.18 1.53
C ARG A 89 -9.52 -23.79 2.05
N TYR A 90 -8.54 -23.03 2.54
CA TYR A 90 -8.77 -21.68 3.04
C TYR A 90 -9.04 -20.72 1.87
N VAL A 91 -8.20 -20.75 0.83
CA VAL A 91 -8.37 -19.90 -0.37
C VAL A 91 -9.59 -20.32 -1.17
N SER A 92 -9.93 -21.61 -1.24
CA SER A 92 -11.15 -22.08 -1.93
C SER A 92 -12.45 -21.56 -1.30
N ARG A 93 -12.40 -20.99 -0.09
CA ARG A 93 -13.52 -20.30 0.56
C ARG A 93 -13.54 -18.79 0.28
N GLY A 94 -12.63 -18.29 -0.55
CA GLY A 94 -12.51 -16.89 -0.92
C GLY A 94 -11.72 -16.03 0.07
N PHE A 95 -10.99 -16.63 1.02
CA PHE A 95 -10.15 -15.87 1.96
C PHE A 95 -8.79 -15.52 1.36
N PHE A 96 -8.22 -14.38 1.77
CA PHE A 96 -6.96 -13.86 1.25
C PHE A 96 -5.76 -14.55 1.91
N VAL A 97 -4.80 -14.97 1.09
CA VAL A 97 -3.63 -15.73 1.53
C VAL A 97 -2.82 -14.93 2.56
N PRO A 98 -2.51 -15.47 3.75
CA PRO A 98 -1.84 -14.74 4.81
C PRO A 98 -0.30 -14.73 4.66
N TYR A 99 0.22 -14.64 3.43
CA TYR A 99 1.65 -14.50 3.21
C TYR A 99 2.15 -13.10 3.63
N PRO A 100 3.45 -12.92 3.91
CA PRO A 100 4.03 -11.60 4.12
C PRO A 100 3.92 -10.75 2.85
N GLU A 101 3.22 -9.63 2.94
CA GLU A 101 2.99 -8.75 1.79
C GLU A 101 4.17 -7.80 1.55
N LYS A 102 4.48 -7.56 0.27
CA LYS A 102 5.55 -6.64 -0.14
C LYS A 102 5.04 -5.19 -0.11
N PHE A 103 5.84 -4.28 0.44
CA PHE A 103 5.53 -2.84 0.47
C PHE A 103 6.02 -2.10 -0.76
N GLN A 104 7.11 -2.60 -1.33
CA GLN A 104 7.72 -2.10 -2.56
C GLN A 104 7.92 -3.30 -3.49
N ALA A 105 7.50 -3.11 -4.73
CA ALA A 105 7.67 -4.07 -5.81
C ALA A 105 7.97 -3.30 -7.10
N GLY A 106 8.04 -3.99 -8.22
CA GLY A 106 8.24 -3.37 -9.52
C GLY A 106 9.14 -4.22 -10.41
N LEU A 107 9.47 -3.66 -11.56
CA LEU A 107 10.21 -4.36 -12.59
C LEU A 107 11.72 -4.32 -12.33
N SER A 108 12.36 -5.48 -12.27
CA SER A 108 13.81 -5.62 -12.39
C SER A 108 14.16 -6.39 -13.66
N ILE A 109 15.10 -5.88 -14.44
CA ILE A 109 15.62 -6.52 -15.64
C ILE A 109 17.13 -6.65 -15.50
N ASP A 110 17.62 -7.88 -15.59
CA ASP A 110 19.04 -8.21 -15.52
C ASP A 110 19.60 -8.55 -16.92
N ASP A 111 20.90 -8.33 -17.08
CA ASP A 111 21.65 -8.69 -18.28
C ASP A 111 22.03 -10.19 -18.28
N CYS A 112 22.69 -10.68 -19.34
CA CYS A 112 23.03 -12.09 -19.48
C CYS A 112 24.03 -12.63 -18.44
N ARG A 113 24.67 -11.74 -17.66
CA ARG A 113 25.58 -12.06 -16.56
C ARG A 113 24.85 -12.04 -15.21
N GLY A 114 23.58 -11.65 -15.18
CA GLY A 114 22.81 -11.41 -13.96
C GLY A 114 23.05 -10.04 -13.34
N GLU A 115 23.67 -9.10 -14.07
CA GLU A 115 23.90 -7.74 -13.58
C GLU A 115 22.68 -6.85 -13.86
N PRO A 116 22.32 -5.91 -12.95
CA PRO A 116 21.16 -5.05 -13.14
C PRO A 116 21.26 -4.18 -14.41
N LEU A 117 20.33 -4.36 -15.34
CA LEU A 117 20.21 -3.55 -16.55
C LEU A 117 19.17 -2.43 -16.38
N TYR A 118 18.07 -2.72 -15.68
CA TYR A 118 17.01 -1.77 -15.37
C TYR A 118 16.32 -2.16 -14.07
N ALA A 119 15.97 -1.18 -13.24
CA ALA A 119 15.15 -1.40 -12.07
C ALA A 119 14.19 -0.24 -11.88
N ASN A 120 12.91 -0.56 -11.73
CA ASN A 120 11.90 0.36 -11.25
C ASN A 120 11.24 -0.22 -10.01
N ARG A 121 11.30 0.53 -8.91
CA ARG A 121 10.69 0.13 -7.64
C ARG A 121 9.65 1.15 -7.22
N TYR A 122 8.44 0.69 -6.95
CA TYR A 122 7.29 1.50 -6.61
C TYR A 122 6.55 0.94 -5.36
N PRO A 123 6.11 1.79 -4.42
CA PRO A 123 6.36 3.23 -4.33
C PRO A 123 7.84 3.52 -4.04
N HIS A 124 8.32 4.70 -4.44
CA HIS A 124 9.74 5.07 -4.24
C HIS A 124 10.05 5.48 -2.80
N GLN A 125 9.06 6.01 -2.10
CA GLN A 125 9.14 6.43 -0.71
C GLN A 125 7.98 5.77 0.05
N TYR A 126 8.28 5.25 1.23
CA TYR A 126 7.34 4.55 2.10
C TYR A 126 7.94 4.47 3.51
N TYR A 127 7.12 4.11 4.49
CA TYR A 127 7.60 3.72 5.81
C TYR A 127 8.03 2.25 5.77
N GLU A 128 9.30 1.95 6.05
CA GLU A 128 9.81 0.57 6.03
C GLU A 128 9.36 -0.19 7.28
N THR A 129 9.47 0.46 8.43
CA THR A 129 9.08 -0.04 9.74
C THR A 129 8.02 0.86 10.38
N PHE A 130 7.41 0.40 11.47
CA PHE A 130 6.49 1.24 12.23
C PHE A 130 7.22 2.41 12.90
N ASP A 131 8.48 2.23 13.31
CA ASP A 131 9.27 3.25 14.01
C ASP A 131 9.67 4.44 13.12
N ASP A 132 9.59 4.26 11.80
CA ASP A 132 9.77 5.34 10.83
C ASP A 132 8.57 6.30 10.79
N VAL A 133 7.40 5.87 11.28
CA VAL A 133 6.20 6.70 11.35
C VAL A 133 6.32 7.68 12.52
N PRO A 134 6.22 9.00 12.31
CA PRO A 134 6.22 9.95 13.40
C PRO A 134 5.05 9.67 14.36
N PRO A 135 5.27 9.68 15.70
CA PRO A 135 4.23 9.33 16.65
C PRO A 135 2.93 10.13 16.47
N VAL A 136 3.03 11.42 16.17
CA VAL A 136 1.86 12.28 15.93
C VAL A 136 1.03 11.84 14.71
N VAL A 137 1.68 11.30 13.67
CA VAL A 137 1.01 10.80 12.46
C VAL A 137 0.26 9.50 12.78
N ALA A 138 0.93 8.56 13.44
CA ALA A 138 0.30 7.30 13.87
C ALA A 138 -0.88 7.58 14.81
N MET A 139 -0.69 8.41 15.83
CA MET A 139 -1.75 8.73 16.80
C MET A 139 -2.91 9.50 16.17
N SER A 140 -2.63 10.41 15.23
CA SER A 140 -3.69 11.10 14.47
C SER A 140 -4.52 10.12 13.65
N LEU A 141 -3.88 9.20 12.93
CA LEU A 141 -4.59 8.15 12.19
C LEU A 141 -5.47 7.32 13.13
N LEU A 142 -4.91 6.78 14.21
CA LEU A 142 -5.64 5.93 15.15
C LEU A 142 -6.79 6.67 15.81
N PHE A 143 -6.60 7.94 16.14
CA PHE A 143 -7.65 8.75 16.74
C PHE A 143 -8.86 8.93 15.82
N ILE A 144 -8.61 9.03 14.50
CA ILE A 144 -9.62 9.25 13.47
C ILE A 144 -10.28 7.93 13.04
N GLU A 145 -9.48 6.90 12.81
CA GLU A 145 -9.92 5.69 12.12
C GLU A 145 -10.01 4.45 13.01
N ASP A 146 -9.24 4.31 14.09
CA ASP A 146 -9.19 3.05 14.88
C ASP A 146 -8.57 3.22 16.28
N ARG A 147 -9.39 3.73 17.23
CA ARG A 147 -8.92 4.02 18.59
C ARG A 147 -8.66 2.74 19.36
N GLY A 148 -7.48 2.63 19.97
CA GLY A 148 -7.10 1.47 20.78
C GLY A 148 -6.46 0.32 20.00
N LEU A 149 -6.22 0.47 18.69
CA LEU A 149 -5.49 -0.55 17.92
C LEU A 149 -4.14 -0.88 18.55
N LEU A 150 -3.40 0.12 19.04
CA LEU A 150 -2.10 -0.06 19.69
C LEU A 150 -2.19 -0.11 21.23
N ASP A 151 -3.35 -0.46 21.79
CA ASP A 151 -3.50 -0.64 23.23
C ASP A 151 -2.67 -1.83 23.73
N ALA A 152 -1.69 -1.53 24.59
CA ALA A 152 -0.77 -2.51 25.18
C ALA A 152 -1.44 -3.34 26.29
N GLU A 153 -2.51 -2.86 26.91
CA GLU A 153 -3.27 -3.59 27.94
C GLU A 153 -4.01 -4.80 27.34
N ARG A 154 -4.20 -4.80 26.01
CA ARG A 154 -4.83 -5.89 25.25
C ARG A 154 -3.82 -6.52 24.28
N PRO A 155 -2.83 -7.28 24.78
CA PRO A 155 -1.73 -7.78 23.97
C PRO A 155 -2.15 -8.81 22.89
N ARG A 156 -3.32 -9.44 23.08
CA ARG A 156 -3.90 -10.42 22.16
C ARG A 156 -5.05 -9.87 21.33
N ALA A 157 -5.29 -8.56 21.33
CA ALA A 157 -6.46 -7.99 20.66
C ALA A 157 -6.51 -8.40 19.18
N ASN A 158 -7.69 -8.78 18.71
CA ASN A 158 -7.94 -9.00 17.28
C ASN A 158 -8.14 -7.65 16.57
N PRO A 159 -7.22 -7.21 15.69
CA PRO A 159 -7.33 -5.91 15.05
C PRO A 159 -8.41 -5.83 13.95
N ALA A 160 -8.99 -6.96 13.54
CA ALA A 160 -10.07 -6.98 12.56
C ALA A 160 -11.46 -6.73 13.18
N VAL A 161 -11.56 -6.77 14.52
CA VAL A 161 -12.84 -6.74 15.24
C VAL A 161 -12.82 -5.68 16.34
N ASP A 162 -13.43 -4.53 16.07
CA ASP A 162 -13.70 -3.50 17.08
C ASP A 162 -15.10 -3.71 17.65
N TRP A 163 -15.19 -4.40 18.79
CA TRP A 163 -16.44 -4.72 19.46
C TRP A 163 -17.26 -3.48 19.89
N PRO A 164 -16.67 -2.46 20.54
CA PRO A 164 -17.37 -1.20 20.82
C PRO A 164 -17.95 -0.51 19.57
N ARG A 165 -17.21 -0.52 18.46
CA ARG A 165 -17.70 0.04 17.19
C ARG A 165 -18.76 -0.84 16.54
N PHE A 166 -18.64 -2.16 16.64
CA PHE A 166 -19.66 -3.10 16.16
C PHE A 166 -20.99 -2.96 16.90
N THR A 167 -20.96 -2.84 18.23
CA THR A 167 -22.18 -2.64 19.04
C THR A 167 -22.82 -1.30 18.75
N ARG A 168 -22.04 -0.21 18.65
CA ARG A 168 -22.55 1.10 18.23
C ARG A 168 -23.15 1.07 16.83
N ALA A 169 -22.47 0.46 15.86
CA ALA A 169 -22.97 0.34 14.49
C ALA A 169 -24.26 -0.50 14.42
N ALA A 170 -24.37 -1.57 15.22
CA ALA A 170 -25.59 -2.37 15.32
C ALA A 170 -26.76 -1.56 15.91
N ILE A 171 -26.51 -0.80 16.99
CA ILE A 171 -27.51 0.11 17.58
C ILE A 171 -27.94 1.17 16.55
N THR A 172 -27.00 1.81 15.88
CA THR A 172 -27.26 2.80 14.83
C THR A 172 -28.06 2.21 13.65
N GLN A 173 -27.85 0.95 13.29
CA GLN A 173 -28.62 0.29 12.24
C GLN A 173 -30.07 0.04 12.68
N VAL A 174 -30.30 -0.31 13.96
CA VAL A 174 -31.66 -0.41 14.54
C VAL A 174 -32.32 0.97 14.57
N GLU A 175 -31.62 2.01 15.02
CA GLU A 175 -32.11 3.39 15.04
C GLU A 175 -32.51 3.89 13.64
N ARG A 176 -31.74 3.52 12.60
CA ARG A 176 -32.08 3.81 11.20
C ARG A 176 -33.30 3.07 10.69
N GLN A 177 -33.46 1.80 11.04
CA GLN A 177 -34.68 1.04 10.72
C GLN A 177 -35.92 1.64 11.40
N LEU A 178 -35.73 2.33 12.53
CA LEU A 178 -36.75 3.08 13.24
C LEU A 178 -36.92 4.53 12.74
N GLY A 179 -36.23 4.93 11.68
CA GLY A 179 -36.40 6.25 11.03
C GLY A 179 -35.65 7.42 11.70
N LEU A 180 -34.71 7.17 12.61
CA LEU A 180 -33.93 8.22 13.25
C LEU A 180 -32.79 8.72 12.34
N PRO A 181 -32.53 10.05 12.25
CA PRO A 181 -31.43 10.59 11.48
C PRO A 181 -30.09 10.30 12.19
N VAL A 182 -29.37 9.25 11.75
CA VAL A 182 -28.07 8.88 12.33
C VAL A 182 -26.96 8.83 11.27
N GLN A 183 -25.87 9.56 11.52
CA GLN A 183 -24.63 9.48 10.73
C GLN A 183 -24.02 8.07 10.88
N ALA A 184 -23.68 7.42 9.75
CA ALA A 184 -23.03 6.11 9.79
C ALA A 184 -21.61 6.30 10.31
N ALA A 185 -21.30 5.73 11.47
CA ALA A 185 -19.91 5.51 11.84
C ALA A 185 -19.27 4.55 10.81
N GLY A 186 -18.11 4.90 10.27
CA GLY A 186 -17.32 4.00 9.43
C GLY A 186 -16.99 2.73 10.21
N GLY A 187 -17.67 1.62 9.89
CA GLY A 187 -17.69 0.42 10.72
C GLY A 187 -16.59 -0.61 10.42
N SER A 188 -15.48 -0.19 9.81
CA SER A 188 -14.35 -1.06 9.43
C SER A 188 -13.10 -0.63 10.20
N THR A 189 -12.36 -1.59 10.77
CA THR A 189 -11.06 -1.34 11.43
C THR A 189 -9.96 -1.15 10.38
N LEU A 190 -8.81 -0.57 10.75
CA LEU A 190 -7.69 -0.40 9.81
C LEU A 190 -7.28 -1.72 9.17
N ALA A 191 -7.27 -2.82 9.93
CA ALA A 191 -6.94 -4.15 9.42
C ALA A 191 -7.84 -4.55 8.25
N THR A 192 -9.16 -4.41 8.41
CA THR A 192 -10.12 -4.72 7.33
C THR A 192 -10.03 -3.74 6.16
N GLN A 193 -9.66 -2.48 6.41
CA GLN A 193 -9.46 -1.50 5.36
C GLN A 193 -8.25 -1.82 4.49
N VAL A 194 -7.14 -2.29 5.09
CA VAL A 194 -5.95 -2.76 4.37
C VAL A 194 -6.29 -3.95 3.47
N GLU A 195 -6.94 -5.00 4.00
CA GLU A 195 -7.37 -6.15 3.18
C GLU A 195 -8.27 -5.72 2.03
N LYS A 196 -9.21 -4.81 2.31
CA LYS A 196 -10.11 -4.25 1.30
C LYS A 196 -9.34 -3.56 0.19
N TYR A 197 -8.37 -2.69 0.50
CA TYR A 197 -7.61 -1.96 -0.52
C TYR A 197 -6.70 -2.88 -1.35
N ARG A 198 -6.27 -4.01 -0.76
CA ARG A 198 -5.40 -4.94 -1.44
C ARG A 198 -6.15 -5.90 -2.35
N HIS A 199 -7.14 -6.60 -1.81
CA HIS A 199 -7.67 -7.82 -2.41
C HIS A 199 -9.13 -7.73 -2.83
N SER A 200 -9.92 -6.83 -2.24
CA SER A 200 -11.34 -6.74 -2.61
C SER A 200 -11.52 -6.15 -4.01
N PRO A 201 -12.53 -6.59 -4.78
CA PRO A 201 -12.86 -5.99 -6.07
C PRO A 201 -13.01 -4.47 -5.97
N GLU A 202 -12.32 -3.74 -6.85
CA GLU A 202 -12.24 -2.26 -6.86
C GLU A 202 -11.77 -1.60 -5.57
N GLY A 203 -11.24 -2.35 -4.60
CA GLY A 203 -10.90 -1.81 -3.29
C GLY A 203 -12.13 -1.42 -2.44
N ARG A 204 -13.29 -2.01 -2.73
CA ARG A 204 -14.58 -1.66 -2.12
C ARG A 204 -15.26 -2.88 -1.48
N THR A 205 -16.07 -2.63 -0.45
CA THR A 205 -16.92 -3.66 0.14
C THR A 205 -18.26 -3.67 -0.57
N GLY A 206 -18.45 -4.62 -1.49
CA GLY A 206 -19.69 -4.73 -2.29
C GLY A 206 -20.81 -5.52 -1.59
N SER A 207 -20.51 -6.32 -0.57
CA SER A 207 -21.48 -7.19 0.10
C SER A 207 -21.11 -7.50 1.56
N ALA A 208 -22.06 -8.05 2.33
CA ALA A 208 -21.82 -8.52 3.70
C ALA A 208 -20.86 -9.71 3.74
N GLU A 209 -20.91 -10.60 2.73
CA GLU A 209 -19.98 -11.71 2.58
C GLU A 209 -18.54 -11.21 2.37
N GLU A 210 -18.36 -10.19 1.53
CA GLU A 210 -17.05 -9.57 1.30
C GLU A 210 -16.50 -8.96 2.59
N LYS A 211 -17.36 -8.30 3.39
CA LYS A 211 -16.96 -7.80 4.71
C LYS A 211 -16.50 -8.92 5.64
N LEU A 212 -17.18 -10.06 5.62
CA LEU A 212 -16.78 -11.23 6.41
C LEU A 212 -15.44 -11.80 5.94
N ARG A 213 -15.22 -11.91 4.62
CA ARG A 213 -13.93 -12.35 4.04
C ARG A 213 -12.79 -11.43 4.47
N GLN A 214 -12.98 -10.12 4.42
CA GLN A 214 -12.03 -9.11 4.90
C GLN A 214 -11.70 -9.31 6.38
N MET A 215 -12.72 -9.48 7.23
CA MET A 215 -12.54 -9.66 8.69
C MET A 215 -11.80 -10.95 9.03
N VAL A 216 -12.18 -12.07 8.42
CA VAL A 216 -11.54 -13.36 8.65
C VAL A 216 -10.10 -13.33 8.16
N SER A 217 -9.85 -12.80 6.96
CA SER A 217 -8.50 -12.73 6.38
C SER A 217 -7.59 -11.83 7.23
N ALA A 218 -8.06 -10.65 7.63
CA ALA A 218 -7.32 -9.75 8.52
C ALA A 218 -7.03 -10.39 9.88
N SER A 219 -8.00 -11.13 10.43
CA SER A 219 -7.84 -11.85 11.71
C SER A 219 -6.77 -12.94 11.59
N VAL A 220 -6.88 -13.82 10.59
CA VAL A 220 -5.92 -14.92 10.37
C VAL A 220 -4.52 -14.37 10.10
N ARG A 221 -4.39 -13.32 9.29
CA ARG A 221 -3.10 -12.66 9.03
C ARG A 221 -2.49 -12.09 10.31
N ALA A 222 -3.29 -11.42 11.16
CA ALA A 222 -2.81 -10.84 12.41
C ALA A 222 -2.27 -11.89 13.40
N TYR A 223 -2.82 -13.10 13.40
CA TYR A 223 -2.38 -14.20 14.26
C TYR A 223 -1.39 -15.17 13.61
N SER A 224 -0.99 -14.94 12.34
CA SER A 224 -0.04 -15.80 11.61
C SER A 224 1.35 -15.91 12.24
N ARG A 225 1.71 -14.97 13.12
CA ARG A 225 2.98 -14.95 13.86
C ARG A 225 2.83 -15.28 15.35
N GLY A 226 1.66 -15.78 15.75
CA GLY A 226 1.38 -16.17 17.13
C GLY A 226 0.23 -15.38 17.78
N GLN A 227 0.05 -15.61 19.08
CA GLN A 227 -1.10 -15.09 19.85
C GLN A 227 -0.97 -13.61 20.24
N LEU A 228 0.26 -13.08 20.30
CA LEU A 228 0.52 -11.69 20.64
C LEU A 228 0.53 -10.88 19.35
N THR A 229 -0.35 -9.90 19.25
CA THR A 229 -0.64 -9.22 17.97
C THR A 229 -0.06 -7.81 17.90
N MET A 230 0.77 -7.36 18.85
CA MET A 230 1.28 -5.99 18.85
C MET A 230 2.03 -5.66 17.56
N ASP A 231 2.98 -6.50 17.16
CA ASP A 231 3.74 -6.32 15.92
C ASP A 231 2.83 -6.28 14.68
N ALA A 232 1.82 -7.17 14.62
CA ALA A 232 0.83 -7.16 13.55
C ALA A 232 0.01 -5.86 13.53
N ARG A 233 -0.36 -5.33 14.71
CA ARG A 233 -1.12 -4.08 14.86
C ARG A 233 -0.29 -2.86 14.43
N GLN A 234 0.99 -2.84 14.75
CA GLN A 234 1.94 -1.83 14.27
C GLN A 234 2.12 -1.90 12.75
N HIS A 235 2.26 -3.11 12.19
CA HIS A 235 2.32 -3.30 10.74
C HIS A 235 1.06 -2.80 10.05
N ILE A 236 -0.14 -3.04 10.60
CA ILE A 236 -1.40 -2.53 10.04
C ILE A 236 -1.40 -1.00 9.92
N VAL A 237 -0.89 -0.28 10.93
CA VAL A 237 -0.78 1.19 10.90
C VAL A 237 0.16 1.63 9.77
N ARG A 238 1.37 1.07 9.73
CA ARG A 238 2.36 1.36 8.69
C ARG A 238 1.80 1.06 7.29
N ASP A 239 1.22 -0.12 7.13
CA ASP A 239 0.69 -0.62 5.87
C ASP A 239 -0.43 0.26 5.34
N TYR A 240 -1.34 0.69 6.22
CA TYR A 240 -2.39 1.63 5.86
C TYR A 240 -1.79 2.94 5.33
N LEU A 241 -0.83 3.53 6.04
CA LEU A 241 -0.19 4.77 5.61
C LEU A 241 0.56 4.63 4.28
N ASN A 242 1.08 3.44 3.98
CA ASN A 242 1.76 3.15 2.71
C ASN A 242 0.81 2.82 1.56
N SER A 243 -0.42 2.35 1.82
CA SER A 243 -1.32 1.84 0.76
C SER A 243 -2.58 2.67 0.54
N VAL A 244 -2.88 3.64 1.42
CA VAL A 244 -4.12 4.43 1.39
C VAL A 244 -4.36 5.06 0.00
N PRO A 245 -5.48 4.78 -0.69
CA PRO A 245 -5.74 5.25 -2.06
C PRO A 245 -6.14 6.73 -2.13
N LEU A 246 -5.27 7.58 -2.67
CA LEU A 246 -5.44 9.03 -2.70
C LEU A 246 -5.76 9.54 -4.12
N SER A 247 -6.73 8.89 -4.78
CA SER A 247 -7.19 9.19 -6.14
C SER A 247 -6.13 8.93 -7.23
N ALA A 248 -6.34 9.47 -8.41
CA ALA A 248 -5.38 9.48 -9.51
C ALA A 248 -4.95 10.91 -9.84
N ALA A 249 -3.64 11.07 -10.09
CA ALA A 249 -2.99 12.32 -10.45
C ALA A 249 -2.74 12.37 -11.97
N PHE A 250 -2.90 13.55 -12.57
CA PHE A 250 -2.65 13.74 -14.00
C PHE A 250 -1.19 13.40 -14.37
N GLY A 251 -0.99 12.61 -15.43
CA GLY A 251 0.33 12.17 -15.88
C GLY A 251 1.02 11.11 -15.01
N HIS A 252 0.49 10.79 -13.83
CA HIS A 252 1.04 9.77 -12.91
C HIS A 252 0.13 8.54 -12.79
N GLY A 253 -1.19 8.72 -12.90
CA GLY A 253 -2.19 7.69 -12.63
C GLY A 253 -2.42 7.51 -11.14
N GLU A 254 -2.56 6.28 -10.66
CA GLU A 254 -2.97 6.01 -9.27
C GLU A 254 -1.96 6.51 -8.23
N VAL A 255 -2.46 7.20 -7.20
CA VAL A 255 -1.71 7.70 -6.05
C VAL A 255 -2.06 6.87 -4.83
N HIS A 256 -1.06 6.23 -4.23
CA HIS A 256 -1.23 5.42 -3.02
C HIS A 256 -0.21 5.78 -1.96
N GLY A 257 -0.65 5.81 -0.72
CA GLY A 257 0.21 6.07 0.41
C GLY A 257 0.46 7.57 0.63
N ILE A 258 0.75 7.91 1.88
CA ILE A 258 0.96 9.29 2.31
C ILE A 258 2.20 9.90 1.63
N ALA A 259 3.25 9.11 1.37
CA ALA A 259 4.45 9.60 0.72
C ALA A 259 4.17 10.17 -0.69
N ASP A 260 3.53 9.39 -1.56
CA ASP A 260 3.16 9.87 -2.89
C ASP A 260 2.08 10.95 -2.82
N GLY A 261 1.15 10.85 -1.87
CA GLY A 261 0.14 11.87 -1.65
C GLY A 261 0.74 13.25 -1.36
N LEU A 262 1.69 13.33 -0.43
CA LEU A 262 2.38 14.57 -0.07
C LEU A 262 3.13 15.16 -1.27
N ARG A 263 3.88 14.33 -1.97
CA ARG A 263 4.70 14.74 -3.12
C ARG A 263 3.86 15.20 -4.31
N LEU A 264 2.81 14.45 -4.67
CA LEU A 264 2.02 14.73 -5.88
C LEU A 264 0.97 15.81 -5.64
N TRP A 265 0.27 15.78 -4.50
CA TRP A 265 -0.79 16.75 -4.25
C TRP A 265 -0.28 18.07 -3.72
N PHE A 266 0.80 18.09 -2.93
CA PHE A 266 1.30 19.31 -2.29
C PHE A 266 2.73 19.69 -2.67
N GLY A 267 3.45 18.86 -3.42
CA GLY A 267 4.88 19.09 -3.68
C GLY A 267 5.75 18.99 -2.42
N ALA A 268 5.23 18.39 -1.34
CA ALA A 268 5.93 18.29 -0.07
C ALA A 268 6.93 17.13 -0.08
N ASP A 269 8.11 17.35 0.51
CA ASP A 269 9.13 16.31 0.66
C ASP A 269 8.80 15.38 1.83
N PHE A 270 8.67 14.08 1.54
CA PHE A 270 8.27 13.09 2.54
C PHE A 270 9.26 12.98 3.70
N ALA A 271 10.57 13.08 3.46
CA ALA A 271 11.57 12.96 4.52
C ALA A 271 11.53 14.19 5.45
N GLU A 272 11.36 15.38 4.87
CA GLU A 272 11.24 16.62 5.63
C GLU A 272 9.96 16.68 6.46
N ILE A 273 8.81 16.28 5.89
CA ILE A 273 7.55 16.18 6.64
C ILE A 273 7.71 15.26 7.85
N ASN A 274 8.35 14.10 7.67
CA ASN A 274 8.61 13.18 8.77
C ASN A 274 9.58 13.76 9.81
N ARG A 275 10.61 14.49 9.39
CA ARG A 275 11.55 15.16 10.31
C ARG A 275 10.85 16.23 11.15
N LEU A 276 9.95 17.02 10.55
CA LEU A 276 9.18 18.07 11.23
C LEU A 276 8.18 17.49 12.24
N LEU A 277 7.56 16.35 11.92
CA LEU A 277 6.51 15.73 12.74
C LEU A 277 7.03 14.73 13.78
N ASP A 278 8.32 14.42 13.77
CA ASP A 278 8.92 13.48 14.71
C ASP A 278 9.56 14.23 15.89
N SER A 279 8.97 14.07 17.08
CA SER A 279 9.46 14.70 18.32
C SER A 279 10.91 14.35 18.66
N ARG A 280 11.42 13.24 18.11
CA ARG A 280 12.83 12.82 18.27
C ARG A 280 13.80 13.64 17.41
N ARG A 281 13.30 14.33 16.37
CA ARG A 281 14.10 14.97 15.31
C ARG A 281 13.72 16.43 15.03
N ASN A 282 12.62 16.92 15.61
CA ASN A 282 12.06 18.24 15.30
C ASN A 282 12.53 19.36 16.25
N ALA A 283 13.49 19.08 17.14
CA ALA A 283 14.07 20.09 18.02
C ALA A 283 14.62 21.29 17.22
N GLY A 284 14.24 22.52 17.61
CA GLY A 284 14.66 23.75 16.93
C GLY A 284 13.97 24.06 15.60
N THR A 285 12.97 23.27 15.20
CA THR A 285 12.16 23.58 14.01
C THR A 285 11.02 24.56 14.34
N SER A 286 10.62 25.38 13.36
CA SER A 286 9.51 26.31 13.53
C SER A 286 8.17 25.59 13.70
N LEU A 287 7.36 26.03 14.67
CA LEU A 287 5.99 25.54 14.87
C LEU A 287 5.12 25.75 13.62
N ASP A 288 5.37 26.80 12.83
CA ASP A 288 4.64 27.04 11.58
C ASP A 288 4.91 25.93 10.55
N ALA A 289 6.18 25.51 10.44
CA ALA A 289 6.57 24.42 9.54
C ALA A 289 6.00 23.08 10.01
N GLN A 290 6.03 22.81 11.32
CA GLN A 290 5.39 21.63 11.90
C GLN A 290 3.87 21.64 11.69
N GLY A 291 3.23 22.80 11.86
CA GLY A 291 1.80 22.99 11.68
C GLY A 291 1.36 22.75 10.24
N LEU A 292 2.12 23.25 9.26
CA LEU A 292 1.88 23.00 7.84
C LEU A 292 2.03 21.52 7.50
N ALA A 293 3.10 20.89 7.99
CA ALA A 293 3.36 19.47 7.79
C ALA A 293 2.22 18.60 8.34
N LEU A 294 1.76 18.90 9.56
CA LEU A 294 0.65 18.20 10.20
C LEU A 294 -0.64 18.38 9.38
N ARG A 295 -0.91 19.60 8.93
CA ARG A 295 -2.09 19.94 8.13
C ARG A 295 -2.11 19.18 6.81
N GLN A 296 -0.97 19.06 6.14
CA GLN A 296 -0.84 18.30 4.90
C GLN A 296 -1.11 16.81 5.12
N VAL A 297 -0.47 16.18 6.11
CA VAL A 297 -0.70 14.76 6.42
C VAL A 297 -2.16 14.51 6.80
N LEU A 298 -2.72 15.33 7.69
CA LEU A 298 -4.09 15.19 8.16
C LEU A 298 -5.12 15.34 7.03
N SER A 299 -4.87 16.28 6.11
CA SER A 299 -5.72 16.46 4.93
C SER A 299 -5.76 15.20 4.06
N LEU A 300 -4.64 14.49 3.87
CA LEU A 300 -4.62 13.22 3.12
C LEU A 300 -5.36 12.11 3.87
N LEU A 301 -5.17 12.00 5.19
CA LEU A 301 -5.87 11.02 6.03
C LEU A 301 -7.40 11.20 5.97
N ILE A 302 -7.88 12.44 5.95
CA ILE A 302 -9.31 12.76 5.84
C ILE A 302 -9.81 12.52 4.41
N ALA A 303 -9.03 12.96 3.41
CA ALA A 303 -9.40 12.86 2.01
C ALA A 303 -9.71 11.42 1.58
N GLN A 304 -9.05 10.44 2.19
CA GLN A 304 -9.28 9.00 1.96
C GLN A 304 -10.76 8.56 1.96
N ARG A 305 -11.64 9.28 2.66
CA ARG A 305 -13.08 8.96 2.69
C ARG A 305 -13.76 9.17 1.34
N ARG A 306 -13.33 10.18 0.59
CA ARG A 306 -13.82 10.54 -0.76
C ARG A 306 -12.67 11.19 -1.56
N PRO A 307 -11.62 10.43 -1.91
CA PRO A 307 -10.35 10.99 -2.33
C PRO A 307 -10.48 11.79 -3.62
N SER A 308 -11.25 11.29 -4.60
CA SER A 308 -11.47 12.01 -5.85
C SER A 308 -12.21 13.34 -5.68
N TYR A 309 -13.16 13.43 -4.73
CA TYR A 309 -13.83 14.70 -4.45
C TYR A 309 -12.86 15.67 -3.78
N TYR A 310 -12.29 15.29 -2.63
CA TYR A 310 -11.50 16.21 -1.80
C TYR A 310 -10.20 16.68 -2.46
N LEU A 311 -9.53 15.85 -3.26
CA LEU A 311 -8.23 16.18 -3.85
C LEU A 311 -8.34 16.91 -5.20
N LEU A 312 -9.48 16.76 -5.90
CA LEU A 312 -9.69 17.41 -7.19
C LEU A 312 -10.48 18.71 -7.09
N SER A 313 -11.70 18.68 -6.50
CA SER A 313 -12.63 19.83 -6.53
C SER A 313 -13.09 20.32 -5.15
N GLY A 314 -13.14 19.45 -4.14
CA GLY A 314 -13.65 19.74 -2.80
C GLY A 314 -12.60 20.24 -1.80
N ARG A 315 -11.66 21.08 -2.24
CA ARG A 315 -10.49 21.48 -1.43
C ARG A 315 -10.85 22.36 -0.23
N ASP A 316 -11.82 23.26 -0.39
CA ASP A 316 -12.29 24.11 0.72
C ASP A 316 -13.00 23.28 1.80
N ALA A 317 -13.88 22.36 1.38
CA ALA A 317 -14.51 21.41 2.29
C ALA A 317 -13.49 20.51 3.00
N LEU A 318 -12.39 20.13 2.32
CA LEU A 318 -11.29 19.41 2.95
C LEU A 318 -10.61 20.27 4.02
N ALA A 319 -10.33 21.54 3.73
CA ALA A 319 -9.70 22.45 4.67
C ALA A 319 -10.53 22.65 5.95
N GLU A 320 -11.85 22.84 5.83
CA GLU A 320 -12.77 22.95 6.96
C GLU A 320 -12.81 21.68 7.83
N LEU A 321 -12.80 20.51 7.18
CA LEU A 321 -12.72 19.23 7.89
C LEU A 321 -11.37 19.06 8.59
N THR A 322 -10.26 19.42 7.94
CA THR A 322 -8.94 19.41 8.55
C THR A 322 -8.89 20.31 9.80
N ASP A 323 -9.45 21.52 9.74
CA ASP A 323 -9.54 22.42 10.90
C ASP A 323 -10.32 21.80 12.05
N SER A 324 -11.45 21.16 11.73
CA SER A 324 -12.28 20.48 12.71
C SER A 324 -11.51 19.33 13.38
N HIS A 325 -10.79 18.53 12.59
CA HIS A 325 -9.97 17.45 13.10
C HIS A 325 -8.79 17.93 13.95
N LEU A 326 -8.11 19.02 13.58
CA LEU A 326 -7.05 19.64 14.39
C LEU A 326 -7.56 20.01 15.79
N ARG A 327 -8.75 20.61 15.88
CA ARG A 327 -9.37 20.96 17.17
C ARG A 327 -9.68 19.72 18.00
N VAL A 328 -10.26 18.68 17.41
CA VAL A 328 -10.63 17.46 18.15
C VAL A 328 -9.39 16.65 18.56
N LEU A 329 -8.33 16.63 17.74
CA LEU A 329 -7.04 16.00 18.10
C LEU A 329 -6.42 16.69 19.33
N ALA A 330 -6.44 18.03 19.37
CA ALA A 330 -5.94 18.78 20.51
C ALA A 330 -6.78 18.55 21.78
N SER A 331 -8.11 18.60 21.66
CA SER A 331 -9.03 18.30 22.78
C SER A 331 -8.86 16.87 23.29
N GLY A 332 -8.46 15.94 22.43
CA GLY A 332 -8.14 14.56 22.77
C GLY A 332 -6.71 14.33 23.29
N GLY A 333 -5.89 15.38 23.38
CA GLY A 333 -4.50 15.30 23.86
C GLY A 333 -3.52 14.64 22.88
N VAL A 334 -3.90 14.46 21.61
CA VAL A 334 -3.01 13.87 20.58
C VAL A 334 -1.96 14.86 20.10
N ILE A 335 -2.33 16.14 20.04
CA ILE A 335 -1.43 17.26 19.75
C ILE A 335 -1.58 18.33 20.82
N ASP A 336 -0.53 19.10 21.08
CA ASP A 336 -0.63 20.24 21.99
C ASP A 336 -1.37 21.43 21.33
N THR A 337 -1.75 22.39 22.16
CA THR A 337 -2.50 23.57 21.71
C THR A 337 -1.68 24.51 20.84
N GLN A 338 -0.35 24.57 21.01
CA GLN A 338 0.51 25.44 20.23
C GLN A 338 0.64 24.94 18.79
N LEU A 339 0.85 23.63 18.61
CA LEU A 339 0.90 22.99 17.30
C LEU A 339 -0.47 23.04 16.60
N ARG A 340 -1.58 22.89 17.35
CA ARG A 340 -2.93 23.12 16.82
C ARG A 340 -3.06 24.54 16.26
N ASP A 341 -2.71 25.55 17.05
CA ASP A 341 -2.89 26.94 16.67
C ASP A 341 -2.01 27.31 15.48
N ALA A 342 -0.76 26.84 15.47
CA ALA A 342 0.12 26.97 14.31
C ALA A 342 -0.50 26.31 13.06
N ALA A 343 -0.99 25.06 13.15
CA ALA A 343 -1.60 24.35 12.02
C ALA A 343 -2.90 25.00 11.51
N LEU A 344 -3.67 25.65 12.38
CA LEU A 344 -4.88 26.40 12.01
C LEU A 344 -4.58 27.71 11.28
N GLN A 345 -3.39 28.29 11.48
CA GLN A 345 -2.93 29.48 10.76
C GLN A 345 -2.35 29.16 9.37
N GLN A 346 -2.06 27.88 9.09
CA GLN A 346 -1.51 27.44 7.82
C GLN A 346 -2.60 27.12 6.78
N GLN A 347 -2.26 27.28 5.50
CA GLN A 347 -3.09 26.84 4.38
C GLN A 347 -2.32 25.84 3.53
N VAL A 348 -3.00 24.78 3.08
CA VAL A 348 -2.40 23.77 2.20
C VAL A 348 -2.49 24.25 0.75
N VAL A 349 -1.33 24.39 0.11
CA VAL A 349 -1.24 24.68 -1.32
C VAL A 349 -1.19 23.37 -2.09
N PHE A 350 -2.05 23.24 -3.09
CA PHE A 350 -2.06 22.09 -3.98
C PHE A 350 -1.21 22.37 -5.21
N ARG A 351 -0.37 21.40 -5.57
CA ARG A 351 0.47 21.43 -6.76
C ARG A 351 -0.38 21.41 -8.03
N ASP A 352 -0.01 22.22 -9.02
CA ASP A 352 -0.60 22.17 -10.35
C ASP A 352 0.16 21.17 -11.23
N LEU A 353 -0.31 19.93 -11.24
CA LEU A 353 0.31 18.83 -11.99
C LEU A 353 0.25 19.00 -13.52
N ARG A 354 -0.55 19.95 -14.04
CA ARG A 354 -0.54 20.27 -15.48
C ARG A 354 0.62 21.18 -15.84
N ARG A 355 1.01 22.07 -14.92
CA ARG A 355 2.16 22.97 -15.07
C ARG A 355 3.46 22.31 -14.66
N GLU A 356 3.40 21.48 -13.63
CA GLU A 356 4.55 20.77 -13.08
C GLU A 356 4.27 19.26 -13.04
N PRO A 357 4.50 18.54 -14.14
CA PRO A 357 4.27 17.11 -14.19
C PRO A 357 5.05 16.39 -13.09
N GLY A 358 4.39 15.50 -12.36
CA GLY A 358 5.03 14.61 -11.38
C GLY A 358 5.77 13.42 -12.02
N ILE A 359 6.01 13.47 -13.33
CA ILE A 359 6.59 12.39 -14.14
C ILE A 359 8.08 12.30 -13.81
N ARG A 360 8.53 11.10 -13.43
CA ARG A 360 9.97 10.79 -13.35
C ARG A 360 10.41 10.22 -14.69
N GLU A 361 11.50 10.76 -15.23
CA GLU A 361 12.11 10.24 -16.45
C GLU A 361 12.69 8.84 -16.19
N VAL A 362 12.38 7.90 -17.07
CA VAL A 362 13.07 6.61 -17.14
C VAL A 362 14.30 6.81 -18.00
N ALA A 363 15.48 6.43 -17.49
CA ALA A 363 16.74 6.52 -18.22
C ALA A 363 16.61 5.88 -19.61
N ALA A 364 16.78 6.70 -20.65
CA ALA A 364 16.57 6.31 -22.03
C ALA A 364 17.81 5.60 -22.59
N ASN A 365 17.88 4.28 -22.41
CA ASN A 365 18.83 3.43 -23.15
C ASN A 365 18.06 2.57 -24.16
N LYS A 366 18.48 2.55 -25.43
CA LYS A 366 17.84 1.77 -26.50
C LYS A 366 17.70 0.28 -26.14
N GLY A 367 18.71 -0.30 -25.48
CA GLY A 367 18.68 -1.69 -25.01
C GLY A 367 17.62 -1.92 -23.93
N ILE A 368 17.54 -1.02 -22.94
CA ILE A 368 16.50 -1.05 -21.89
C ILE A 368 15.11 -0.92 -22.52
N SER A 369 14.92 0.04 -23.43
CA SER A 369 13.65 0.24 -24.12
C SER A 369 13.24 -0.99 -24.93
N ALA A 370 14.17 -1.63 -25.65
CA ALA A 370 13.89 -2.85 -26.40
C ALA A 370 13.51 -4.02 -25.48
N ALA A 371 14.22 -4.21 -24.37
CA ALA A 371 13.91 -5.24 -23.38
C ALA A 371 12.52 -5.03 -22.76
N ARG A 372 12.21 -3.80 -22.34
CA ARG A 372 10.90 -3.43 -21.77
C ARG A 372 9.77 -3.60 -22.77
N MET A 373 9.93 -3.16 -24.02
CA MET A 373 8.94 -3.36 -25.08
C MET A 373 8.68 -4.84 -25.37
N ARG A 374 9.74 -5.66 -25.42
CA ARG A 374 9.59 -7.11 -25.61
C ARG A 374 8.82 -7.75 -24.47
N LEU A 375 9.15 -7.41 -23.23
CA LEU A 375 8.49 -7.96 -22.04
C LEU A 375 7.02 -7.50 -21.96
N SER A 376 6.75 -6.23 -22.25
CA SER A 376 5.40 -5.68 -22.40
C SER A 376 4.59 -6.45 -23.43
N ASN A 377 5.16 -6.80 -24.59
CA ASN A 377 4.47 -7.59 -25.61
C ASN A 377 4.23 -9.06 -25.20
N LEU A 378 5.21 -9.69 -24.54
CA LEU A 378 5.09 -11.07 -24.05
C LEU A 378 3.93 -11.20 -23.05
N LEU A 379 3.82 -10.24 -22.12
CA LEU A 379 2.77 -10.21 -21.10
C LEU A 379 1.48 -9.53 -21.60
N GLY A 380 1.59 -8.71 -22.66
CA GLY A 380 0.60 -7.79 -23.22
C GLY A 380 -0.03 -6.88 -22.20
N VAL A 381 0.84 -6.16 -21.51
CA VAL A 381 0.50 -5.05 -20.62
C VAL A 381 1.17 -3.79 -21.14
N SER A 382 0.63 -2.63 -20.79
CA SER A 382 1.30 -1.35 -21.09
C SER A 382 2.65 -1.24 -20.36
N LEU A 383 3.55 -0.36 -20.84
CA LEU A 383 4.80 -0.07 -20.12
C LEU A 383 4.56 0.48 -18.70
N TYR A 384 3.46 1.21 -18.52
CA TYR A 384 3.04 1.72 -17.22
C TYR A 384 2.70 0.60 -16.24
N GLU A 385 1.94 -0.40 -16.68
CA GLU A 385 1.61 -1.57 -15.86
C GLU A 385 2.85 -2.43 -15.64
N LEU A 386 3.65 -2.64 -16.68
CA LEU A 386 4.89 -3.44 -16.63
C LEU A 386 5.82 -2.99 -15.50
N ASP A 387 6.04 -1.68 -15.40
CA ASP A 387 6.95 -1.07 -14.42
C ASP A 387 6.48 -1.26 -12.97
N ARG A 388 5.22 -1.66 -12.74
CA ARG A 388 4.59 -1.84 -11.42
C ARG A 388 4.36 -3.31 -11.05
N LEU A 389 4.54 -4.24 -11.99
CA LEU A 389 4.45 -5.67 -11.71
C LEU A 389 5.56 -6.08 -10.73
N ASP A 390 5.28 -7.03 -9.84
CA ASP A 390 6.31 -7.69 -9.03
C ASP A 390 7.03 -8.74 -9.89
N LEU A 391 7.92 -8.27 -10.75
CA LEU A 391 8.50 -9.05 -11.84
C LEU A 391 10.01 -8.85 -11.94
N THR A 392 10.73 -9.96 -12.05
CA THR A 392 12.15 -9.99 -12.42
C THR A 392 12.30 -10.75 -13.73
N ALA A 393 13.11 -10.22 -14.65
CA ALA A 393 13.39 -10.84 -15.94
C ALA A 393 14.88 -10.75 -16.28
N THR A 394 15.42 -11.79 -16.90
CA THR A 394 16.81 -11.79 -17.40
C THR A 394 16.80 -11.76 -18.92
N THR A 395 17.70 -10.97 -19.50
CA THR A 395 17.80 -10.79 -20.96
C THR A 395 19.11 -11.35 -21.50
N PRO A 396 19.19 -11.67 -22.81
CA PRO A 396 20.45 -12.04 -23.45
C PRO A 396 21.35 -10.82 -23.74
N LEU A 397 20.91 -9.60 -23.39
CA LEU A 397 21.70 -8.40 -23.61
C LEU A 397 22.90 -8.37 -22.67
N HIS A 398 24.01 -7.78 -23.11
CA HIS A 398 25.17 -7.47 -22.27
C HIS A 398 25.22 -5.97 -22.03
N GLY A 399 24.96 -5.53 -20.79
CA GLY A 399 24.73 -4.11 -20.48
C GLY A 399 25.94 -3.23 -20.77
N GLU A 400 27.12 -3.67 -20.35
CA GLU A 400 28.37 -2.92 -20.55
C GLU A 400 28.72 -2.75 -22.03
N LEU A 401 28.62 -3.81 -22.84
CA LEU A 401 28.84 -3.75 -24.29
C LEU A 401 27.85 -2.79 -24.97
N GLN A 402 26.58 -2.80 -24.56
CA GLN A 402 25.59 -1.84 -25.06
C GLN A 402 26.01 -0.40 -24.77
N SER A 403 26.46 -0.12 -23.54
CA SER A 403 26.95 1.21 -23.16
C SER A 403 28.18 1.62 -23.98
N GLN A 404 29.17 0.74 -24.13
CA GLN A 404 30.38 1.02 -24.90
C GLN A 404 30.07 1.33 -26.37
N VAL A 405 29.18 0.55 -27.00
CA VAL A 405 28.74 0.78 -28.37
C VAL A 405 27.95 2.08 -28.50
N SER A 406 27.04 2.38 -27.56
CA SER A 406 26.31 3.65 -27.54
C SER A 406 27.25 4.85 -27.44
N THR A 407 28.18 4.84 -26.47
CA THR A 407 29.17 5.91 -26.32
C THR A 407 30.04 6.05 -27.54
N TYR A 408 30.48 4.94 -28.15
CA TYR A 408 31.26 5.00 -29.39
C TYR A 408 30.47 5.68 -30.52
N LEU A 409 29.21 5.30 -30.75
CA LEU A 409 28.35 5.88 -31.79
C LEU A 409 28.01 7.35 -31.53
N GLU A 410 27.78 7.73 -30.27
CA GLU A 410 27.55 9.13 -29.89
C GLU A 410 28.78 10.00 -30.19
N ARG A 411 29.98 9.49 -29.88
CA ARG A 411 31.23 10.19 -30.20
C ARG A 411 31.47 10.34 -31.70
N LEU A 412 30.89 9.51 -32.57
CA LEU A 412 30.97 9.72 -34.02
C LEU A 412 30.27 11.02 -34.49
N ALA A 413 29.44 11.64 -33.65
CA ALA A 413 28.90 12.98 -33.93
C ALA A 413 29.92 14.10 -33.65
N GLU A 414 31.02 13.81 -32.93
CA GLU A 414 32.11 14.75 -32.65
C GLU A 414 33.05 14.78 -33.86
N PRO A 415 33.26 15.95 -34.51
CA PRO A 415 34.05 16.02 -35.73
C PRO A 415 35.50 15.55 -35.57
N GLU A 416 36.11 15.81 -34.41
CA GLU A 416 37.47 15.39 -34.11
C GLU A 416 37.57 13.86 -34.03
N PHE A 417 36.69 13.21 -33.27
CA PHE A 417 36.68 11.76 -33.12
C PHE A 417 36.26 11.05 -34.42
N ALA A 418 35.30 11.58 -35.16
CA ALA A 418 34.94 11.06 -36.48
C ALA A 418 36.09 11.16 -37.49
N GLY A 419 36.93 12.20 -37.37
CA GLY A 419 38.19 12.32 -38.12
C GLY A 419 39.20 11.24 -37.74
N GLU A 420 39.45 11.04 -36.44
CA GLU A 420 40.34 9.98 -35.93
C GLU A 420 39.85 8.57 -36.32
N ALA A 421 38.53 8.37 -36.33
CA ALA A 421 37.88 7.12 -36.74
C ALA A 421 37.86 6.92 -38.28
N GLY A 422 38.35 7.89 -39.06
CA GLY A 422 38.45 7.79 -40.52
C GLY A 422 37.13 7.96 -41.27
N LEU A 423 36.13 8.61 -40.68
CA LEU A 423 34.81 8.84 -41.30
C LEU A 423 34.77 10.08 -42.21
N PHE A 424 35.72 11.00 -42.08
CA PHE A 424 35.89 12.12 -43.02
C PHE A 424 36.90 11.81 -44.11
N GLY A 425 36.54 12.07 -45.37
CA GLY A 425 37.41 11.89 -46.53
C GLY A 425 36.78 12.47 -47.81
N GLU A 426 37.56 12.60 -48.89
CA GLU A 426 37.20 13.27 -50.17
C GLU A 426 35.89 12.79 -50.83
N ARG A 427 35.29 11.67 -50.38
CA ARG A 427 34.04 11.09 -50.90
C ARG A 427 33.05 10.64 -49.82
N MET A 428 33.19 11.05 -48.57
CA MET A 428 32.24 10.72 -47.49
C MET A 428 31.70 11.98 -46.81
N LEU A 429 30.55 11.82 -46.12
CA LEU A 429 29.64 12.85 -45.57
C LEU A 429 30.34 14.20 -45.28
N SER A 430 30.03 15.20 -46.12
CA SER A 430 30.41 16.61 -45.93
C SER A 430 29.51 17.32 -44.95
#